data_AF-A0A418SKD2-F1
#
_entry.id   AF-A0A418SKD2-F1
#
_cell.length_a   1.000
_cell.length_b   1.000
_cell.length_c   1.000
_cell.angle_alpha   90.00
_cell.angle_beta   90.00
_cell.angle_gamma   90.00
#
_symmetry.space_group_name_H-M   'P 1'
#
loop_
_entity.id
_entity.type
_entity.pdbx_description
1 polymer ?
#
loop_
_entity_poly.entity_id
_entity_poly.type
_entity_poly.pdbx_seq_one_letter_code
_entity_poly.pdbx_strand_id
1 'polypeptide(L)'
;MSALRVGYLALALWGLVHPLGLFGLWLARLDGGLAGLLGAFRDGPAAAGLFWDLVAVSAALTLWALAETWARRNWSALWAVAGAWVLGPGFGLPLYLFLRSRPV
;
A
#
# COMPACT_ATOMS: atom_id res chain seq x y z
N MET A 1 -11.72 20.45 3.48
CA MET A 1 -11.56 19.02 3.13
C MET A 1 -12.76 18.27 3.70
N SER A 2 -13.45 17.40 2.95
CA SER A 2 -14.57 16.64 3.52
C SER A 2 -14.08 15.61 4.55
N ALA A 3 -14.93 15.24 5.52
CA ALA A 3 -14.60 14.24 6.55
C ALA A 3 -14.11 12.91 5.93
N LEU A 4 -14.72 12.49 4.82
CA LEU A 4 -14.33 11.29 4.09
C LEU A 4 -12.89 11.36 3.55
N ARG A 5 -12.48 12.51 2.99
CA ARG A 5 -11.10 12.70 2.51
C ARG A 5 -10.08 12.65 3.64
N VAL A 6 -10.42 13.24 4.78
CA VAL A 6 -9.58 13.16 5.98
C VAL A 6 -9.47 11.72 6.45
N GLY A 7 -10.58 10.96 6.43
CA GLY A 7 -10.58 9.53 6.73
C GLY A 7 -9.64 8.73 5.83
N TYR A 8 -9.68 8.94 4.51
CA TYR A 8 -8.76 8.26 3.58
C TYR A 8 -7.29 8.61 3.83
N LEU A 9 -7.00 9.89 4.11
CA LEU A 9 -5.65 10.30 4.43
C LEU A 9 -5.16 9.68 5.74
N ALA A 10 -6.00 9.65 6.77
CA ALA A 10 -5.68 9.00 8.05
C ALA A 10 -5.41 7.50 7.87
N LEU A 11 -6.23 6.81 7.07
CA LEU A 11 -6.01 5.40 6.72
C LEU A 11 -4.72 5.18 5.93
N ALA A 12 -4.38 6.08 5.01
CA ALA A 12 -3.10 6.01 4.29
C ALA A 12 -1.92 6.12 5.28
N LEU A 13 -1.95 7.13 6.15
CA LEU A 13 -0.91 7.32 7.16
C LEU A 13 -0.81 6.14 8.12
N TRP A 14 -1.94 5.59 8.55
CA TRP A 14 -1.97 4.36 9.36
C TRP A 14 -1.33 3.19 8.62
N GLY A 15 -1.75 2.94 7.38
CA GLY A 15 -1.23 1.87 6.53
C GLY A 15 0.25 2.02 6.19
N LEU A 16 0.82 3.23 6.31
CA LEU A 16 2.25 3.48 6.19
C LEU A 16 2.99 3.23 7.51
N VAL A 17 2.53 3.87 8.59
CA VAL A 17 3.27 3.93 9.86
C VAL A 17 3.24 2.58 10.59
N HIS A 18 2.08 1.91 10.62
CA HIS A 18 1.94 0.70 11.42
C HIS A 18 2.83 -0.45 10.91
N PRO A 19 2.81 -0.80 9.60
CA PRO A 19 3.68 -1.86 9.08
C PRO A 19 5.16 -1.50 9.18
N LEU A 20 5.55 -0.26 8.82
CA LEU A 20 6.94 0.17 8.90
C LEU A 20 7.48 0.17 10.34
N GLY A 21 6.65 0.53 11.33
CA GLY A 21 7.01 0.43 12.74
C GLY A 21 7.28 -1.02 13.17
N LEU A 22 6.42 -1.95 12.75
CA LEU A 22 6.61 -3.38 13.01
C LEU A 22 7.85 -3.93 12.31
N PHE A 23 8.10 -3.54 11.06
CA PHE A 23 9.31 -3.94 10.33
C PHE A 23 10.58 -3.37 10.97
N GLY A 24 10.54 -2.13 11.47
CA GLY A 24 11.64 -1.53 12.20
C GLY A 24 11.96 -2.28 13.50
N LEU A 25 10.94 -2.66 14.27
CA LEU A 25 11.11 -3.49 15.47
C LEU A 25 11.67 -4.87 15.15
N TRP A 26 11.26 -5.47 14.04
CA TRP A 26 11.77 -6.76 13.57
C TRP A 26 13.23 -6.65 13.12
N LEU A 27 13.56 -5.65 12.30
CA LEU A 27 14.92 -5.39 11.79
C LEU A 27 15.91 -5.09 12.91
N ALA A 28 15.46 -4.44 13.99
CA ALA A 28 16.31 -4.13 15.15
C ALA A 28 16.73 -5.38 15.96
N ARG A 29 16.11 -6.56 15.71
CA ARG A 29 16.31 -7.79 16.49
C ARG A 29 17.05 -8.90 15.72
N LEU A 30 17.32 -8.76 14.42
CA LEU A 30 17.86 -9.82 13.58
C LEU A 30 19.04 -9.39 12.70
N ASP A 31 19.91 -10.36 12.41
CA ASP A 31 21.16 -10.18 11.66
C ASP A 31 21.00 -10.27 10.12
N GLY A 32 19.76 -10.25 9.60
CA GLY A 32 19.46 -10.54 8.18
C GLY A 32 19.14 -9.34 7.29
N GLY A 33 19.01 -8.13 7.88
CA GLY A 33 18.64 -6.91 7.15
C GLY A 33 17.37 -7.06 6.29
N LEU A 34 17.34 -6.35 5.16
CA LEU A 34 16.19 -6.38 4.23
C LEU A 34 15.97 -7.78 3.61
N ALA A 35 17.03 -8.54 3.34
CA ALA A 35 16.90 -9.87 2.76
C ALA A 35 16.20 -10.85 3.70
N GLY A 36 16.52 -10.80 5.00
CA GLY A 36 15.83 -11.57 6.03
C GLY A 36 14.35 -11.17 6.15
N LEU A 37 14.04 -9.87 6.07
CA LEU A 37 12.65 -9.39 6.13
C LEU A 37 11.81 -9.94 4.97
N LEU A 38 12.37 -9.98 3.77
CA LEU A 38 11.70 -10.56 2.60
C LEU A 38 11.50 -12.08 2.74
N GLY A 39 12.46 -12.78 3.35
CA GLY A 39 12.30 -14.20 3.70
C GLY A 39 11.15 -14.42 4.68
N ALA A 40 11.04 -13.58 5.71
CA ALA A 40 10.01 -13.66 6.74
C ALA A 40 8.58 -13.49 6.18
N PHE A 41 8.40 -12.72 5.11
CA PHE A 41 7.08 -12.57 4.46
C PHE A 41 6.55 -13.86 3.83
N ARG A 42 7.40 -14.87 3.67
CA ARG A 42 7.04 -16.16 3.09
C ARG A 42 7.42 -17.33 3.99
N ASP A 43 7.72 -17.04 5.26
CA ASP A 43 8.08 -18.06 6.23
C ASP A 43 6.83 -18.81 6.71
N GLY A 44 6.56 -19.93 6.03
CA GLY A 44 5.41 -20.79 6.28
C GLY A 44 4.16 -20.43 5.46
N PRO A 45 3.17 -21.36 5.39
CA PRO A 45 2.02 -21.22 4.51
C PRO A 45 1.12 -20.02 4.80
N ALA A 46 0.97 -19.65 6.08
CA ALA A 46 0.11 -18.53 6.47
C ALA A 46 0.70 -17.17 6.01
N ALA A 47 1.99 -16.94 6.23
CA ALA A 47 2.68 -15.74 5.77
C ALA A 47 2.69 -15.66 4.24
N ALA A 48 3.00 -16.77 3.56
CA ALA A 48 2.96 -16.85 2.11
C ALA A 48 1.54 -16.58 1.54
N GLY A 49 0.50 -17.07 2.21
CA GLY A 49 -0.90 -16.79 1.85
C GLY A 49 -1.23 -15.30 1.92
N LEU A 50 -0.86 -14.64 3.03
CA LEU A 50 -1.06 -13.19 3.18
C LEU A 50 -0.25 -12.39 2.16
N PHE A 51 0.98 -12.80 1.86
CA PHE A 51 1.79 -12.17 0.82
C PHE A 51 1.07 -12.16 -0.53
N TRP A 52 0.51 -13.30 -0.94
CA TRP A 52 -0.22 -13.40 -2.21
C TRP A 52 -1.54 -12.63 -2.22
N ASP A 53 -2.23 -12.55 -1.09
CA ASP A 53 -3.41 -11.69 -0.92
C ASP A 53 -3.05 -10.21 -1.18
N LEU A 54 -1.96 -9.71 -0.58
CA LEU A 54 -1.47 -8.35 -0.79
C LEU A 54 -1.06 -8.08 -2.24
N VAL A 55 -0.45 -9.07 -2.90
CA VAL A 55 -0.11 -8.99 -4.34
C VAL A 55 -1.36 -8.87 -5.19
N ALA A 56 -2.38 -9.70 -4.94
CA ALA A 56 -3.64 -9.66 -5.67
C ALA A 56 -4.35 -8.30 -5.52
N VAL A 57 -4.41 -7.75 -4.31
CA VAL A 57 -4.98 -6.41 -4.05
C VAL A 57 -4.19 -5.31 -4.77
N SER A 58 -2.85 -5.38 -4.74
CA SER A 58 -1.99 -4.39 -5.41
C SER A 58 -2.14 -4.45 -6.93
N ALA A 59 -2.25 -5.65 -7.50
CA ALA A 59 -2.51 -5.84 -8.93
C ALA A 59 -3.89 -5.29 -9.32
N ALA A 60 -4.93 -5.58 -8.55
CA ALA A 60 -6.28 -5.05 -8.79
C ALA A 60 -6.31 -3.51 -8.74
N LEU A 61 -5.67 -2.90 -7.73
CA LEU A 61 -5.54 -1.45 -7.64
C LEU A 61 -4.77 -0.87 -8.83
N THR A 62 -3.73 -1.56 -9.29
CA THR A 62 -2.93 -1.12 -10.46
C THR A 62 -3.80 -1.07 -11.71
N LEU A 63 -4.54 -2.15 -12.01
CA LEU A 63 -5.44 -2.20 -13.15
C LEU A 63 -6.48 -1.08 -13.09
N TRP A 64 -7.10 -0.88 -11.92
CA TRP A 64 -8.08 0.18 -11.72
C TRP A 64 -7.48 1.57 -11.90
N ALA A 65 -6.34 1.85 -11.26
CA ALA A 65 -5.68 3.14 -11.34
C ALA A 65 -5.26 3.49 -12.76
N LEU A 66 -4.75 2.51 -13.54
CA LEU A 66 -4.41 2.69 -14.95
C LEU A 66 -5.65 2.99 -15.79
N ALA A 67 -6.72 2.20 -15.65
CA ALA A 67 -7.96 2.40 -16.39
C ALA A 67 -8.58 3.78 -16.11
N GLU A 68 -8.63 4.20 -14.84
CA GLU A 68 -9.18 5.51 -14.47
C GLU A 68 -8.28 6.66 -14.89
N THR A 69 -6.95 6.51 -14.78
CA THR A 69 -6.00 7.53 -15.24
C THR A 69 -6.14 7.76 -16.74
N TRP A 70 -6.34 6.69 -17.51
CA TRP A 70 -6.57 6.79 -18.95
C TRP A 70 -7.86 7.56 -19.28
N ALA A 71 -8.96 7.24 -18.60
CA ALA A 71 -10.27 7.85 -18.86
C ALA A 71 -10.39 9.31 -18.36
N ARG A 72 -9.86 9.61 -17.17
CA ARG A 72 -10.03 10.92 -16.50
C ARG A 72 -8.79 11.81 -16.55
N ARG A 73 -7.68 11.33 -17.12
CA ARG A 73 -6.35 11.97 -17.12
C ARG A 73 -5.87 12.39 -15.73
N ASN A 74 -6.29 11.65 -14.70
CA ASN A 74 -5.85 11.88 -13.33
C ASN A 74 -4.49 11.20 -13.08
N TRP A 75 -3.42 11.76 -13.65
CA TRP A 75 -2.07 11.22 -13.52
C TRP A 75 -1.57 11.10 -12.08
N SER A 76 -2.12 11.90 -11.16
CA SER A 76 -1.76 11.83 -9.75
C SER A 76 -2.09 10.47 -9.13
N ALA A 77 -3.09 9.77 -9.65
CA ALA A 77 -3.48 8.44 -9.18
C ALA A 77 -2.36 7.39 -9.32
N LEU A 78 -1.39 7.58 -10.21
CA LEU A 78 -0.28 6.64 -10.38
C LEU A 78 0.65 6.58 -9.16
N TRP A 79 0.69 7.62 -8.32
CA TRP A 79 1.42 7.57 -7.04
C TRP A 79 0.88 6.49 -6.11
N ALA A 80 -0.41 6.17 -6.19
CA ALA A 80 -0.99 5.09 -5.40
C ALA A 80 -0.53 3.71 -5.86
N VAL A 81 -0.21 3.53 -7.14
CA VAL A 81 0.37 2.29 -7.66
C VAL A 81 1.76 2.08 -7.06
N ALA A 82 2.62 3.10 -7.14
CA ALA A 82 3.94 3.04 -6.50
C ALA A 82 3.81 2.78 -4.99
N GLY A 83 2.87 3.45 -4.32
CA GLY A 83 2.57 3.23 -2.91
C GLY A 83 2.16 1.79 -2.60
N ALA A 84 1.30 1.17 -3.41
CA ALA A 84 0.81 -0.17 -3.17
C ALA A 84 1.91 -1.24 -3.27
N TRP A 85 2.82 -1.11 -4.25
CA TRP A 85 3.88 -2.09 -4.45
C TRP A 85 5.09 -1.88 -3.54
N VAL A 86 5.42 -0.63 -3.18
CA VAL A 86 6.60 -0.32 -2.36
C VAL A 86 6.29 -0.32 -0.87
N LEU A 87 5.14 0.23 -0.47
CA LEU A 87 4.77 0.42 0.93
C LEU A 87 3.64 -0.52 1.37
N GLY A 88 2.98 -1.17 0.41
CA GLY A 88 1.87 -2.09 0.62
C GLY A 88 0.50 -1.50 0.26
N PRO A 89 -0.47 -2.35 -0.10
CA PRO A 89 -1.80 -1.91 -0.54
C PRO A 89 -2.58 -1.20 0.58
N GLY A 90 -2.25 -1.44 1.85
CA GLY A 90 -2.80 -0.72 3.00
C GLY A 90 -2.51 0.79 2.98
N PHE A 91 -1.42 1.22 2.36
CA PHE A 91 -1.15 2.64 2.07
C PHE A 91 -1.70 3.05 0.69
N GLY A 92 -1.45 2.22 -0.33
CA GLY A 92 -1.77 2.54 -1.72
C GLY A 92 -3.26 2.78 -1.98
N LEU A 93 -4.15 1.92 -1.50
CA LEU A 93 -5.59 2.05 -1.74
C LEU A 93 -6.19 3.30 -1.06
N PRO A 94 -5.95 3.58 0.23
CA PRO A 94 -6.44 4.81 0.84
C PRO A 94 -5.85 6.08 0.19
N LEU A 95 -4.57 6.05 -0.20
CA LEU A 95 -3.98 7.15 -0.96
C LEU A 95 -4.71 7.36 -2.28
N TYR A 96 -4.99 6.29 -3.03
CA TYR A 96 -5.75 6.35 -4.27
C TYR A 96 -7.10 7.04 -4.07
N LEU A 97 -7.86 6.62 -3.05
CA LEU A 97 -9.17 7.19 -2.73
C LEU A 97 -9.08 8.68 -2.35
N PHE A 98 -8.05 9.07 -1.59
CA PHE A 98 -7.80 10.47 -1.25
C PHE A 98 -7.49 11.34 -2.49
N LEU A 99 -6.69 10.81 -3.43
CA LEU A 99 -6.33 11.51 -4.66
C LEU A 99 -7.50 11.60 -5.63
N ARG A 100 -8.31 10.54 -5.73
CA ARG A 100 -9.50 10.47 -6.59
C ARG A 100 -10.63 11.41 -6.15
N SER A 101 -10.81 11.59 -4.86
CA SER A 101 -11.90 12.40 -4.27
C SER A 101 -11.63 13.91 -4.26
N ARG A 102 -10.61 14.38 -4.99
CA ARG A 102 -10.33 15.82 -5.13
C ARG A 102 -11.49 16.49 -5.90
N PRO A 103 -11.95 17.69 -5.48
CA PRO A 103 -12.90 18.48 -6.27
C PRO A 103 -12.33 18.74 -7.66
N VAL A 104 -13.18 18.62 -8.68
CA VAL A 104 -12.87 18.93 -10.09
C VAL A 104 -12.89 20.44 -10.30
#